data_AF-A0A835WY04-F1
#
_entry.id   AF-A0A835WY04-F1
#
_cell.length_a   1.000
_cell.length_b   1.000
_cell.length_c   1.000
_cell.angle_alpha   90.00
_cell.angle_beta   90.00
_cell.angle_gamma   90.00
#
_symmetry.space_group_name_H-M   'P 1'
#
loop_
_entity.id
_entity.type
_entity.pdbx_description
1 polymer ?
#
loop_
_entity_poly.entity_id
_entity_poly.type
_entity_poly.pdbx_seq_one_letter_code
_entity_poly.pdbx_strand_id
1 'polypeptide(L)' 'MGKIAFDSYCKLTGIKGVKFSHGKLLHHNNLAIICSYHPSRQNTQTGRLTWSQWKKVFTQAMKILKDK' A
#
# COMPACT_ATOMS: atom_id res chain seq x y z
N MET A 1 0.96 -2.42 6.44
CA MET A 1 -0.42 -2.49 5.91
C MET A 1 -1.31 -1.53 6.71
N GLY A 2 -2.00 -0.59 6.06
CA GLY A 2 -2.85 0.42 6.72
C GLY A 2 -2.20 1.80 6.92
N LYS A 3 -3.02 2.78 7.34
CA LYS A 3 -2.63 4.18 7.49
C LYS A 3 -1.48 4.37 8.49
N ILE A 4 -1.54 3.70 9.64
CA ILE A 4 -0.50 3.79 10.69
C ILE A 4 0.86 3.38 10.14
N ALA A 5 0.94 2.22 9.47
CA ALA A 5 2.18 1.75 8.86
C ALA A 5 2.72 2.72 7.80
N PHE A 6 1.82 3.30 7.00
CA PHE A 6 2.17 4.29 5.99
C PHE A 6 2.72 5.59 6.61
N ASP A 7 2.03 6.14 7.60
CA ASP A 7 2.43 7.38 8.26
C ASP A 7 3.77 7.20 8.99
N SER A 8 3.96 6.08 9.70
CA SER A 8 5.22 5.75 10.36
C SER A 8 6.37 5.64 9.35
N TYR A 9 6.14 4.97 8.22
CA TYR A 9 7.15 4.87 7.17
C TYR A 9 7.49 6.24 6.57
N CYS A 10 6.49 7.07 6.28
CA CYS A 10 6.71 8.43 5.78
C CYS A 10 7.50 9.29 6.78
N LYS A 11 7.21 9.17 8.08
CA LYS A 11 7.96 9.86 9.13
C LYS A 11 9.43 9.42 9.18
N LEU A 12 9.69 8.13 9.05
CA LEU A 12 11.05 7.57 9.07
C LEU A 12 11.87 7.93 7.82
N THR A 13 11.21 8.07 6.67
CA THR A 13 11.88 8.33 5.37
C THR A 13 11.84 9.79 4.93
N GLY A 14 11.16 10.66 5.68
CA GLY A 14 11.03 12.08 5.34
C GLY A 14 10.06 12.38 4.18
N ILE A 15 9.24 11.41 3.76
CA ILE A 15 8.22 11.61 2.72
C ILE A 15 7.13 12.54 3.26
N LYS A 16 6.91 13.69 2.60
CA LYS A 16 5.91 14.70 2.99
C LYS A 16 4.87 14.92 1.89
N GLY A 17 3.70 15.44 2.28
CA GLY A 17 2.63 15.82 1.36
C GLY A 17 1.84 14.66 0.75
N VAL A 18 2.11 13.41 1.16
CA VAL A 18 1.46 12.24 0.59
C VAL A 18 0.36 11.72 1.51
N LYS A 19 -0.87 11.64 0.99
CA LYS A 19 -1.99 11.00 1.68
C LYS A 19 -2.03 9.49 1.42
N PHE A 20 -2.39 8.72 2.44
CA PHE A 20 -2.64 7.28 2.36
C PHE A 20 -3.90 6.97 1.56
N SER A 21 -3.81 6.04 0.61
CA SER A 21 -4.95 5.43 -0.07
C SER A 21 -4.61 4.01 -0.52
N HIS A 22 -5.58 3.09 -0.49
CA HIS A 22 -5.37 1.73 -0.97
C HIS A 22 -5.02 1.73 -2.47
N GLY A 23 -4.07 0.89 -2.86
CA GLY A 23 -3.58 0.76 -4.24
C GLY A 23 -2.61 1.85 -4.68
N LYS A 24 -2.28 2.82 -3.81
CA LYS A 24 -1.35 3.89 -4.18
C LYS A 24 0.07 3.38 -4.31
N LEU A 25 0.69 3.66 -5.45
CA LEU A 25 2.11 3.43 -5.70
C LEU A 25 2.87 4.75 -5.53
N LEU A 26 3.98 4.69 -4.82
CA LEU A 26 4.92 5.78 -4.64
C LEU A 26 6.32 5.28 -4.98
N HIS A 27 7.11 6.14 -5.60
CA HIS A 27 8.52 5.92 -5.79
C HIS A 27 9.27 6.86 -4.85
N HIS A 28 10.19 6.30 -4.07
CA HIS A 28 11.04 7.07 -3.18
C HIS A 28 12.44 6.46 -3.21
N ASN A 29 13.41 7.25 -3.70
CA ASN A 29 14.76 6.77 -4.02
C ASN A 29 14.67 5.53 -4.92
N ASN A 30 15.32 4.43 -4.54
CA ASN A 30 15.31 3.17 -5.30
C ASN A 30 14.17 2.21 -4.88
N LEU A 31 13.25 2.66 -4.03
CA LEU A 31 12.16 1.87 -3.49
C LEU A 31 10.82 2.21 -4.15
N ALA A 32 10.04 1.17 -4.42
CA ALA A 32 8.63 1.27 -4.78
C ALA A 32 7.79 0.91 -3.55
N ILE A 33 6.90 1.80 -3.14
CA ILE A 33 6.06 1.67 -1.96
C ILE A 33 4.61 1.53 -2.41
N ILE A 34 4.01 0.37 -2.13
CA ILE A 34 2.60 0.12 -2.46
C ILE A 34 1.77 0.18 -1.18
N CYS A 35 0.76 1.04 -1.17
CA CYS A 35 -0.15 1.22 -0.05
C CYS A 35 -1.33 0.26 -0.17
N SER A 36 -1.72 -0.36 0.94
CA SER A 36 -2.95 -1.16 1.02
C SER A 36 -3.65 -0.98 2.36
N TYR A 37 -4.99 -1.02 2.35
CA TYR A 37 -5.76 -1.29 3.56
C TYR A 37 -5.32 -2.61 4.21
N HIS A 38 -5.45 -2.66 5.53
CA HIS A 38 -5.17 -3.85 6.32
C HIS A 38 -6.31 -4.87 6.16
N PRO A 39 -6.04 -6.17 5.97
CA PRO A 39 -7.07 -7.20 5.87
C PRO A 39 -7.68 -7.55 7.24
N SER A 40 -8.10 -6.54 8.00
CA SER A 40 -8.84 -6.74 9.25
C SER A 40 -10.29 -7.13 8.96
N ARG A 41 -10.93 -7.79 9.94
CA ARG A 41 -12.36 -8.17 9.84
C ARG A 41 -13.25 -7.00 9.46
N GLN A 42 -13.03 -5.81 10.05
CA GLN A 42 -13.82 -4.62 9.72
C GLN A 42 -13.69 -4.24 8.23
N ASN A 43 -12.47 -4.27 7.65
CA ASN A 43 -12.28 -3.91 6.25
C ASN A 43 -12.82 -4.97 5.29
N THR A 44 -12.68 -6.26 5.63
CA THR A 44 -13.14 -7.36 4.76
C THR A 44 -14.64 -7.58 4.85
N GLN A 45 -15.24 -7.54 6.05
CA GLN A 45 -16.67 -7.75 6.26
C GLN A 45 -17.53 -6.60 5.71
N THR A 46 -17.05 -5.36 5.77
CA THR A 46 -17.78 -4.19 5.23
C THR A 46 -17.58 -4.00 3.72
N GLY A 47 -16.77 -4.84 3.07
CA GLY A 47 -16.42 -4.70 1.65
C GLY A 47 -15.45 -3.56 1.34
N ARG A 48 -14.95 -2.83 2.36
CA ARG A 48 -13.95 -1.77 2.19
C ARG A 48 -12.63 -2.28 1.59
N LEU A 49 -12.32 -3.56 1.81
CA LEU A 49 -11.26 -4.29 1.13
C LEU A 49 -11.78 -5.66 0.68
N THR A 50 -11.90 -5.84 -0.62
CA THR A 50 -12.22 -7.15 -1.22
C THR A 50 -10.97 -8.00 -1.43
N TRP A 51 -11.14 -9.32 -1.52
CA TRP A 51 -10.06 -10.24 -1.87
C TRP A 51 -9.39 -9.89 -3.21
N SER A 52 -10.19 -9.47 -4.20
CA SER A 52 -9.66 -9.08 -5.52
C SER A 52 -8.75 -7.85 -5.44
N GLN A 53 -9.15 -6.84 -4.67
CA GLN A 53 -8.37 -5.63 -4.41
C GLN A 53 -7.08 -5.95 -3.66
N TRP A 54 -7.16 -6.82 -2.66
CA TRP A 54 -5.98 -7.25 -1.91
C TRP A 54 -5.00 -8.01 -2.80
N LYS A 55 -5.46 -8.96 -3.62
CA LYS A 55 -4.61 -9.65 -4.60
C LYS A 55 -3.94 -8.70 -5.59
N LYS A 56 -4.66 -7.69 -6.09
CA LYS A 56 -4.13 -6.70 -7.04
C LYS A 56 -2.87 -5.99 -6.51
N VAL A 57 -2.80 -5.72 -5.21
CA VAL A 57 -1.61 -5.12 -4.57
C VAL A 57 -0.37 -5.99 -4.76
N PHE A 58 -0.49 -7.30 -4.51
CA PHE A 58 0.63 -8.23 -4.68
C PHE A 58 0.95 -8.47 -6.15
N THR A 59 -0.06 -8.56 -7.02
CA THR A 59 0.17 -8.64 -8.47
C THR A 59 0.95 -7.42 -8.97
N GLN A 60 0.64 -6.22 -8.47
CA GLN A 60 1.39 -5.00 -8.81
C GLN A 60 2.83 -5.06 -8.27
N ALA A 61 3.04 -5.54 -7.05
CA ALA A 61 4.39 -5.74 -6.51
C ALA A 61 5.22 -6.68 -7.39
N MET A 62 4.63 -7.80 -7.82
CA MET A 62 5.29 -8.76 -8.70
C MET A 62 5.64 -8.18 -10.06
N LYS A 63 4.81 -7.29 -10.62
CA LYS A 63 5.14 -6.59 -11.89
C LYS A 63 6.37 -5.71 -11.72
N ILE A 64 6.38 -4.87 -10.68
CA ILE A 64 7.50 -3.97 -10.39
C ILE A 64 8.81 -4.74 -10.16
N LEU A 65 8.75 -5.92 -9.55
CA LEU A 65 9.92 -6.77 -9.35
C LEU A 65 10.42 -7.44 -10.64
N LYS A 66 9.55 -7.67 -11.62
CA LYS A 66 9.92 -8.25 -12.92
C LYS A 66 10.43 -7.21 -13.91
N ASP A 67 10.00 -5.95 -13.75
CA ASP A 67 10.40 -4.83 -14.60
C ASP A 67 11.72 -4.18 -14.13
N LYS A 68 12.36 -4.74 -13.09
CA LYS A 68 13.70 -4.38 -12.59
C LYS A 68 14.73 -5.43 -13.00
#